data_AF-W7AYH6-F1
#
_entry.id   AF-W7AYH6-F1
#
_cell.length_a   1.000
_cell.length_b   1.000
_cell.length_c   1.000
_cell.angle_alpha   90.00
_cell.angle_beta   90.00
_cell.angle_gamma   90.00
#
_symmetry.space_group_name_H-M   'P 1'
#
loop_
_entity.id
_entity.type
_entity.pdbx_description
1 polymer ?
#
loop_
_entity_poly.entity_id
_entity_poly.type
_entity_poly.pdbx_seq_one_letter_code
_entity_poly.pdbx_strand_id
1 'polypeptide(L)'
;MAKTKANPQVEDYVREIPIWQEVTEKLRTILLDIDDEITEEFKWHKPCYSVNHKNIVLIQGFKAYCALLFFKGSLLKDPEKVLLDVGENSRVGKQLRFTSKEEVEELRKVIQAYVLEAIQIEKSGLQVEKKETASTVNMPEEFAIKLKENPRLKNCF
;
A
#
# COMPACT_ATOMS: atom_id res chain seq x y z
N MET A 1 -0.33 -27.15 -10.95
CA MET A 1 -0.20 -26.06 -9.95
C MET A 1 -1.57 -25.41 -9.86
N ALA A 2 -2.11 -25.27 -8.64
CA ALA A 2 -3.46 -24.74 -8.45
C ALA A 2 -3.42 -23.23 -8.64
N LYS A 3 -4.01 -22.73 -9.73
CA LYS A 3 -4.19 -21.28 -9.95
C LYS A 3 -4.82 -20.66 -8.70
N THR A 4 -4.23 -19.58 -8.19
CA THR A 4 -4.75 -18.82 -7.06
C THR A 4 -6.22 -18.50 -7.30
N LYS A 5 -7.08 -18.98 -6.40
CA LYS A 5 -8.53 -18.83 -6.53
C LYS A 5 -8.88 -17.36 -6.32
N ALA A 6 -9.37 -16.70 -7.37
CA ALA A 6 -9.84 -15.32 -7.32
C ALA A 6 -10.78 -15.09 -6.13
N ASN A 7 -10.59 -13.99 -5.39
CA ASN A 7 -11.33 -13.70 -4.18
C ASN A 7 -12.71 -13.10 -4.53
N PRO A 8 -13.84 -13.72 -4.12
CA PRO A 8 -15.18 -13.21 -4.45
C PRO A 8 -15.43 -11.78 -3.94
N GLN A 9 -14.89 -11.41 -2.78
CA GLN A 9 -15.07 -10.06 -2.25
C GLN A 9 -14.34 -9.01 -3.09
N VAL A 10 -13.20 -9.37 -3.67
CA VAL A 10 -12.48 -8.50 -4.60
C VAL A 10 -13.24 -8.41 -5.94
N GLU A 11 -13.77 -9.54 -6.42
CA GLU A 11 -14.62 -9.56 -7.61
C GLU A 11 -15.82 -8.62 -7.50
N ASP A 12 -16.58 -8.74 -6.40
CA ASP A 12 -17.74 -7.88 -6.14
C ASP A 12 -17.33 -6.41 -6.02
N TYR A 13 -16.25 -6.12 -5.29
CA TYR A 13 -15.70 -4.77 -5.19
C TYR A 13 -15.38 -4.17 -6.57
N VAL A 14 -14.66 -4.90 -7.41
CA VAL A 14 -14.25 -4.42 -8.73
C VAL A 14 -15.46 -4.15 -9.63
N ARG A 15 -16.50 -4.99 -9.54
CA ARG A 15 -17.75 -4.79 -10.29
C ARG A 15 -18.53 -3.56 -9.84
N GLU A 16 -18.47 -3.22 -8.56
CA GLU A 16 -19.30 -2.18 -7.95
C GLU A 16 -18.64 -0.79 -7.91
N ILE A 17 -17.31 -0.69 -8.06
CA ILE A 17 -16.64 0.62 -7.96
C ILE A 17 -17.01 1.55 -9.13
N PRO A 18 -17.49 2.77 -8.85
CA PRO A 18 -17.93 3.69 -9.90
C PRO A 18 -16.78 4.39 -10.64
N ILE A 19 -15.58 4.41 -10.04
CA ILE A 19 -14.39 5.10 -10.56
C ILE A 19 -13.22 4.13 -10.43
N TRP A 20 -12.30 4.16 -11.40
CA TRP A 20 -11.08 3.33 -11.45
C TRP A 20 -11.31 1.84 -11.65
N GLN A 21 -12.49 1.42 -12.12
CA GLN A 21 -12.78 0.01 -12.41
C GLN A 21 -11.72 -0.58 -13.35
N GLU A 22 -11.53 -0.01 -14.54
CA GLU A 22 -10.58 -0.54 -15.53
C GLU A 22 -9.13 -0.55 -15.01
N VAL A 23 -8.73 0.46 -14.25
CA VAL A 23 -7.39 0.55 -13.64
C VAL A 23 -7.21 -0.55 -12.59
N THR A 24 -8.22 -0.76 -11.75
CA THR A 24 -8.22 -1.79 -10.70
C THR A 24 -8.20 -3.19 -11.30
N GLU A 25 -9.01 -3.44 -12.33
CA GLU A 25 -9.02 -4.70 -13.10
C GLU A 25 -7.64 -4.99 -13.68
N LYS A 26 -7.03 -4.00 -14.32
CA LYS A 26 -5.73 -4.17 -14.97
C LYS A 26 -4.61 -4.46 -13.97
N LEU A 27 -4.57 -3.72 -12.88
CA LEU A 27 -3.63 -3.95 -11.78
C LEU A 27 -3.83 -5.34 -11.18
N ARG A 28 -5.09 -5.73 -10.91
CA ARG A 28 -5.45 -7.05 -10.40
C ARG A 28 -4.95 -8.17 -11.31
N THR A 29 -5.19 -8.07 -12.62
CA THR A 29 -4.70 -9.06 -13.60
C THR A 29 -3.18 -9.18 -13.53
N ILE A 30 -2.46 -8.06 -13.55
CA ILE A 30 -1.00 -8.07 -13.47
C ILE A 30 -0.53 -8.75 -12.17
N LEU A 31 -1.13 -8.42 -11.03
CA LEU A 31 -0.75 -8.96 -9.73
C LEU A 31 -1.00 -10.47 -9.61
N LEU A 32 -2.11 -10.97 -10.15
CA LEU A 32 -2.42 -12.40 -10.15
C LEU A 32 -1.57 -13.21 -11.14
N ASP A 33 -1.00 -12.55 -12.17
CA ASP A 33 -0.14 -13.19 -13.17
C ASP A 33 1.35 -13.19 -12.79
N ILE A 34 1.77 -12.46 -11.75
CA ILE A 34 3.20 -12.27 -11.42
C ILE A 34 3.85 -13.50 -10.78
N ASP A 35 3.22 -14.05 -9.75
CA ASP A 35 3.79 -15.13 -8.94
C ASP A 35 2.67 -15.90 -8.24
N ASP A 36 2.71 -17.24 -8.30
CA ASP A 36 1.70 -18.13 -7.70
C ASP A 36 1.64 -18.02 -6.17
N GLU A 37 2.68 -17.47 -5.52
CA GLU A 37 2.71 -17.26 -4.06
C GLU A 37 1.88 -16.04 -3.63
N ILE A 38 1.49 -15.17 -4.55
CA ILE A 38 0.64 -14.02 -4.25
C ILE A 38 -0.76 -14.52 -3.88
N THR A 39 -1.22 -14.13 -2.70
CA THR A 39 -2.58 -14.37 -2.21
C THR A 39 -3.40 -13.09 -2.30
N GLU A 40 -4.56 -13.16 -2.96
CA GLU A 40 -5.53 -12.07 -3.04
C GLU A 40 -6.49 -12.08 -1.83
N GLU A 41 -6.47 -10.98 -1.07
CA GLU A 41 -7.29 -10.75 0.12
C GLU A 41 -8.11 -9.47 -0.03
N PHE A 42 -9.15 -9.33 0.79
CA PHE A 42 -9.96 -8.12 0.88
C PHE A 42 -9.81 -7.50 2.27
N LYS A 43 -9.06 -6.39 2.36
CA LYS A 43 -8.73 -5.73 3.63
C LYS A 43 -9.05 -4.24 3.54
N TRP A 44 -9.63 -3.67 4.59
CA TRP A 44 -10.02 -2.25 4.65
C TRP A 44 -10.85 -1.80 3.44
N HIS A 45 -11.76 -2.68 3.00
CA HIS A 45 -12.61 -2.52 1.81
C HIS A 45 -11.83 -2.31 0.50
N LYS A 46 -10.66 -2.96 0.37
CA LYS A 46 -9.78 -2.82 -0.79
C LYS A 46 -9.11 -4.14 -1.16
N PRO A 47 -8.81 -4.37 -2.45
CA PRO A 47 -7.97 -5.48 -2.90
C PRO A 47 -6.57 -5.36 -2.31
N CYS A 48 -6.16 -6.35 -1.54
CA CYS A 48 -4.88 -6.43 -0.86
C CYS A 48 -4.18 -7.72 -1.24
N TYR A 49 -2.88 -7.65 -1.49
CA TYR A 49 -2.10 -8.80 -1.94
C TYR A 49 -1.01 -9.08 -0.92
N SER A 50 -0.85 -10.35 -0.58
CA SER A 50 0.09 -10.80 0.44
C SER A 50 0.90 -12.00 -0.02
N VAL A 51 2.07 -12.17 0.60
CA VAL A 51 2.87 -13.39 0.53
C VAL A 51 3.15 -13.83 1.96
N ASN A 52 2.97 -15.12 2.26
CA ASN A 52 3.12 -15.67 3.61
C ASN A 52 2.33 -14.86 4.67
N HIS A 53 1.08 -14.49 4.35
CA HIS A 53 0.16 -13.70 5.19
C HIS A 53 0.62 -12.26 5.51
N LYS A 54 1.64 -11.76 4.83
CA LYS A 54 2.15 -10.41 5.00
C LYS A 54 1.88 -9.57 3.77
N ASN A 55 1.30 -8.40 3.97
CA ASN A 55 0.86 -7.54 2.88
C ASN A 55 2.05 -6.99 2.10
N ILE A 56 2.02 -7.11 0.78
CA ILE A 56 3.03 -6.56 -0.13
C ILE A 56 2.52 -5.32 -0.85
N VAL A 57 1.29 -5.38 -1.39
CA VAL A 57 0.66 -4.27 -2.11
C VAL A 57 -0.84 -4.16 -1.85
N LEU A 58 -1.39 -2.96 -2.04
CA LEU A 58 -2.81 -2.63 -1.89
C LEU A 58 -3.25 -1.75 -3.06
N ILE A 59 -4.38 -2.06 -3.70
CA ILE A 59 -4.98 -1.18 -4.71
C ILE A 59 -5.96 -0.23 -4.02
N GLN A 60 -5.83 1.07 -4.27
CA GLN A 60 -6.65 2.09 -3.62
C GLN A 60 -7.07 3.21 -4.58
N GLY A 61 -8.37 3.35 -4.80
CA GLY A 61 -8.95 4.51 -5.48
C GLY A 61 -8.98 5.76 -4.59
N PHE A 62 -8.58 6.90 -5.16
CA PHE A 62 -8.72 8.25 -4.61
C PHE A 62 -9.55 9.11 -5.56
N LYS A 63 -9.91 10.34 -5.16
CA LYS A 63 -10.70 11.24 -6.02
C LYS A 63 -10.03 11.55 -7.37
N ALA A 64 -8.71 11.66 -7.40
CA ALA A 64 -7.96 12.11 -8.58
C ALA A 64 -7.11 11.02 -9.25
N TYR A 65 -6.87 9.88 -8.59
CA TYR A 65 -6.03 8.81 -9.10
C TYR A 65 -6.38 7.47 -8.43
N CYS A 66 -5.97 6.36 -9.03
CA CYS A 66 -5.86 5.06 -8.37
C CYS A 66 -4.39 4.80 -8.00
N ALA A 67 -4.12 4.22 -6.84
CA ALA A 67 -2.78 3.93 -6.38
C ALA A 67 -2.55 2.44 -6.19
N LEU A 68 -1.37 1.98 -6.58
CA LEU A 68 -0.76 0.76 -6.08
C LEU A 68 0.18 1.14 -4.93
N LEU A 69 -0.25 0.89 -3.70
CA LEU A 69 0.51 1.14 -2.49
C LEU A 69 1.41 -0.05 -2.19
N PHE A 70 2.71 0.18 -2.04
CA PHE A 70 3.69 -0.79 -1.55
C PHE A 70 3.91 -0.59 -0.05
N PHE A 71 3.64 -1.63 0.77
CA PHE A 71 3.71 -1.51 2.24
C PHE A 71 5.12 -1.18 2.74
N LYS A 72 6.13 -1.81 2.15
CA LYS A 72 7.55 -1.55 2.39
C LYS A 72 8.20 -0.78 1.23
N GLY A 73 7.45 0.13 0.61
CA GLY A 73 7.88 0.83 -0.60
C GLY A 73 9.18 1.63 -0.46
N SER A 74 9.51 2.12 0.74
CA SER A 74 10.79 2.78 1.05
C SER A 74 12.03 1.90 0.89
N LEU A 75 11.88 0.58 0.86
CA LEU A 75 12.96 -0.38 0.64
C LEU A 75 13.14 -0.75 -0.85
N LEU A 76 12.21 -0.34 -1.72
CA LEU A 76 12.33 -0.53 -3.15
C LEU A 76 13.41 0.40 -3.71
N LYS A 77 14.14 -0.05 -4.73
CA LYS A 77 15.24 0.74 -5.30
C LYS A 77 14.77 1.95 -6.12
N ASP A 78 13.58 1.85 -6.69
CA ASP A 78 12.94 2.86 -7.53
C ASP A 78 13.84 3.52 -8.59
N PRO A 79 14.49 2.75 -9.50
CA PRO A 79 15.35 3.31 -10.54
C PRO A 79 14.61 4.27 -11.48
N GLU A 80 13.32 4.04 -11.71
CA GLU A 80 12.48 4.87 -12.58
C GLU A 80 11.98 6.15 -11.89
N LYS A 81 12.18 6.29 -10.56
CA LYS A 81 11.76 7.44 -9.75
C LYS A 81 10.26 7.74 -9.85
N VAL A 82 9.46 6.70 -9.91
CA VAL A 82 7.99 6.79 -10.07
C VAL A 82 7.24 6.62 -8.74
N LEU A 83 7.95 6.24 -7.67
CA LEU A 83 7.33 6.03 -6.36
C LEU A 83 7.19 7.35 -5.60
N LEU A 84 5.95 7.63 -5.19
CA LEU A 84 5.57 8.81 -4.45
C LEU A 84 5.35 8.50 -2.96
N ASP A 85 5.57 9.49 -2.11
CA ASP A 85 5.18 9.40 -0.71
C ASP A 85 3.65 9.41 -0.56
N VAL A 86 3.15 8.59 0.37
CA VAL A 86 1.71 8.53 0.69
C VAL A 86 1.23 9.85 1.32
N GLY A 87 2.12 10.53 2.03
CA GLY A 87 1.89 11.82 2.70
C GLY A 87 3.11 12.20 3.54
N GLU A 88 3.12 13.41 4.09
CA GLU A 88 4.28 14.03 4.76
C GLU A 88 4.85 13.20 5.92
N ASN A 89 3.99 12.44 6.61
CA ASN A 89 4.37 11.61 7.75
C ASN A 89 4.58 10.13 7.40
N SER A 90 4.37 9.72 6.14
CA SER A 90 4.57 8.34 5.72
C SER A 90 6.05 8.08 5.46
N ARG A 91 6.65 7.21 6.28
CA ARG A 91 8.09 6.90 6.20
C ARG A 91 8.39 5.55 5.55
N VAL A 92 7.37 4.71 5.41
CA VAL A 92 7.53 3.28 5.07
C VAL A 92 6.90 2.96 3.72
N GLY A 93 5.63 3.34 3.55
CA GLY A 93 4.87 3.05 2.34
C GLY A 93 5.12 4.05 1.22
N LYS A 94 5.13 3.56 -0.02
CA LYS A 94 5.21 4.37 -1.25
C LYS A 94 4.08 3.99 -2.20
N GLN A 95 3.66 4.94 -3.04
CA GLN A 95 2.60 4.75 -4.02
C GLN A 95 3.15 4.88 -5.43
N LEU A 96 2.68 4.00 -6.31
CA LEU A 96 2.62 4.27 -7.73
C LEU A 96 1.18 4.70 -8.07
N ARG A 97 1.01 5.83 -8.77
CA ARG A 97 -0.32 6.42 -9.03
C ARG A 97 -0.65 6.38 -10.51
N PHE A 98 -1.92 6.17 -10.82
CA PHE A 98 -2.44 6.02 -12.16
C PHE A 98 -3.71 6.85 -12.34
N THR A 99 -3.86 7.44 -13.51
CA THR A 99 -5.07 8.16 -13.94
C THR A 99 -5.77 7.50 -15.12
N SER A 100 -5.17 6.45 -15.70
CA SER A 100 -5.77 5.67 -16.78
C SER A 100 -5.24 4.23 -16.79
N LYS A 101 -5.91 3.34 -17.54
CA LYS A 101 -5.45 1.95 -17.72
C LYS A 101 -4.25 1.86 -18.66
N GLU A 102 -4.10 2.85 -19.54
CA GLU A 102 -2.98 2.97 -20.48
C GLU A 102 -1.68 3.17 -19.70
N GLU A 103 -1.68 4.06 -18.69
CA GLU A 103 -0.53 4.25 -17.79
C GLU A 103 -0.14 2.95 -17.06
N VAL A 104 -1.12 2.11 -16.69
CA VAL A 104 -0.86 0.80 -16.08
C VAL A 104 -0.15 -0.14 -17.05
N GLU A 105 -0.54 -0.15 -18.33
CA GLU A 105 0.12 -0.99 -19.34
C GLU A 105 1.51 -0.48 -19.70
N GLU A 106 1.68 0.84 -19.83
CA GLU A 106 2.98 1.48 -20.07
C GLU A 106 3.99 1.13 -18.97
N LEU A 107 3.54 1.16 -17.71
CA LEU A 107 4.36 0.82 -16.54
C LEU A 107 4.30 -0.67 -16.17
N ARG A 108 3.72 -1.55 -16.99
CA ARG A 108 3.53 -2.96 -16.65
C ARG A 108 4.81 -3.64 -16.18
N LYS A 109 5.91 -3.46 -16.91
CA LYS A 109 7.21 -4.06 -16.56
C LYS A 109 7.76 -3.51 -15.24
N VAL A 110 7.54 -2.22 -14.98
CA VAL A 110 7.94 -1.56 -13.74
C VAL A 110 7.13 -2.10 -12.56
N ILE A 111 5.81 -2.23 -12.72
CA ILE A 111 4.91 -2.83 -11.72
C ILE A 111 5.37 -4.25 -11.39
N GLN A 112 5.63 -5.08 -12.41
CA GLN A 112 6.10 -6.45 -12.22
C GLN A 112 7.43 -6.49 -11.46
N ALA A 113 8.41 -5.69 -11.87
CA ALA A 113 9.71 -5.63 -11.21
C ALA A 113 9.59 -5.21 -9.74
N TYR A 114 8.78 -4.20 -9.44
CA TYR A 114 8.64 -3.66 -8.08
C TYR A 114 7.85 -4.60 -7.17
N VAL A 115 6.84 -5.31 -7.70
CA VAL A 115 6.10 -6.32 -6.94
C VAL A 115 7.00 -7.51 -6.63
N LEU A 116 7.80 -8.00 -7.60
CA LEU A 116 8.78 -9.06 -7.35
C LEU A 116 9.83 -8.65 -6.30
N GLU A 117 10.32 -7.41 -6.38
CA GLU A 117 11.23 -6.87 -5.34
C GLU A 117 10.54 -6.81 -3.97
N ALA A 118 9.27 -6.38 -3.90
CA ALA A 118 8.49 -6.36 -2.66
C ALA A 118 8.30 -7.76 -2.06
N ILE A 119 8.08 -8.78 -2.90
CA ILE A 119 8.03 -10.19 -2.48
C ILE A 119 9.37 -10.60 -1.87
N GLN A 120 10.48 -10.30 -2.55
CA GLN A 120 11.81 -10.64 -2.06
C GLN A 120 12.16 -9.94 -0.74
N ILE A 121 11.79 -8.66 -0.60
CA ILE A 121 11.92 -7.90 0.64
C ILE A 121 11.15 -8.60 1.76
N GLU A 122 9.93 -9.05 1.51
CA GLU A 122 9.14 -9.71 2.55
C GLU A 122 9.70 -11.08 2.93
N LYS A 123 10.15 -11.86 1.95
CA LYS A 123 10.80 -13.17 2.17
C LYS A 123 12.13 -13.05 2.92
N SER A 124 12.91 -12.01 2.64
CA SER A 124 14.18 -11.76 3.32
C SER A 124 14.02 -11.36 4.80
N GLY A 125 12.80 -11.01 5.22
CA GLY A 125 12.53 -10.53 6.57
C GLY A 125 13.05 -9.12 6.85
N LEU A 126 13.52 -8.39 5.83
CA LEU A 126 13.98 -7.02 5.96
C LEU A 126 12.91 -6.15 6.62
N GLN A 127 13.34 -5.41 7.64
CA GLN A 127 12.51 -4.47 8.39
C GLN A 127 12.95 -3.05 8.05
N VAL A 128 12.00 -2.13 7.99
CA VAL A 128 12.33 -0.70 7.87
C VAL A 128 12.83 -0.22 9.23
N GLU A 129 14.03 0.36 9.25
CA GLU A 129 14.58 0.94 10.47
C GLU A 129 13.65 2.03 11.00
N LYS A 130 13.17 1.86 12.23
CA LYS A 130 12.41 2.89 12.93
C LYS A 130 13.35 4.04 13.26
N LYS A 131 13.44 5.06 12.40
CA LYS A 131 14.07 6.32 12.78
C LYS A 131 13.31 6.92 13.96
N GLU A 132 14.03 7.24 15.03
CA GLU A 132 13.47 7.83 16.24
C GLU A 132 12.59 9.04 15.89
N THR A 133 11.31 8.97 16.25
CA THR A 133 10.28 9.99 16.02
C THR A 133 10.28 11.09 17.07
N ALA A 134 11.24 11.10 17.99
CA ALA A 134 11.23 11.95 19.17
C ALA A 134 11.30 13.46 18.86
N SER A 135 11.75 13.87 17.66
CA SER A 135 12.05 15.27 17.37
C SER A 135 11.01 16.02 16.53
N THR A 136 9.90 15.41 16.09
CA THR A 136 8.96 16.08 15.15
C THR A 136 7.47 15.99 15.49
N VAL A 137 7.08 15.38 16.61
CA VAL A 137 5.68 15.46 17.05
C VAL A 137 5.45 16.82 17.70
N ASN A 138 4.98 17.79 16.91
CA ASN A 138 4.50 19.07 17.45
C ASN A 138 3.24 18.80 18.27
N MET A 139 3.38 18.77 19.59
CA MET A 139 2.25 18.67 20.52
C MET A 139 1.41 19.95 20.41
N PRO A 140 0.11 19.87 20.07
CA PRO A 140 -0.76 21.04 20.08
C PRO A 140 -0.82 21.64 21.48
N GLU A 141 -0.83 22.97 21.56
CA GLU A 141 -0.82 23.69 22.84
C GLU A 141 -2.07 23.35 23.67
N GLU A 142 -3.22 23.19 23.01
CA GLU A 142 -4.49 22.82 23.65
C GLU A 142 -4.40 21.44 24.32
N PHE A 143 -3.71 20.49 23.67
CA PHE A 143 -3.50 19.17 24.23
C PHE A 143 -2.51 19.21 25.41
N ALA A 144 -1.43 19.97 25.30
CA ALA A 144 -0.49 20.20 26.40
C ALA A 144 -1.16 20.84 27.63
N ILE A 145 -2.06 21.82 27.42
CA ILE A 145 -2.84 22.43 28.50
C ILE A 145 -3.73 21.39 29.18
N LYS A 146 -4.47 20.58 28.41
CA LYS A 146 -5.36 19.56 28.98
C LYS A 146 -4.62 18.46 29.73
N LEU A 147 -3.43 18.06 29.27
CA LEU A 147 -2.56 17.13 29.99
C LEU A 147 -2.04 17.71 31.31
N LYS A 148 -1.79 19.03 31.38
CA LYS A 148 -1.39 19.70 32.63
C LYS A 148 -2.56 19.81 33.62
N GLU A 149 -3.75 20.16 33.12
CA GLU A 149 -4.95 20.37 33.95
C GLU A 149 -5.54 19.07 34.51
N ASN A 150 -5.31 17.93 33.83
CA ASN A 150 -5.93 16.66 34.20
C ASN A 150 -4.87 15.56 34.43
N PRO A 151 -4.46 15.30 35.69
CA PRO A 151 -3.48 14.26 36.02
C PRO A 151 -3.92 12.86 35.62
N ARG A 152 -5.23 12.59 35.62
CA ARG A 152 -5.77 11.31 35.16
C ARG A 152 -5.59 11.15 33.66
N LEU A 153 -5.82 12.21 32.89
CA LEU A 153 -5.57 12.22 31.44
C LEU A 153 -4.08 12.03 31.15
N LYS A 154 -3.20 12.73 31.89
CA LYS A 154 -1.75 12.59 31.77
C LYS A 154 -1.26 11.16 32.01
N ASN A 155 -1.90 10.41 32.91
CA ASN A 155 -1.51 9.02 33.17
C ASN A 155 -1.96 8.04 32.08
N CYS A 156 -2.83 8.46 31.15
CA CYS A 156 -3.35 7.61 30.07
C CYS A 156 -2.60 7.78 28.73
N PHE A 157 -1.72 8.79 28.60
CA PHE A 157 -0.99 9.15 27.38
C PHE A 157 0.50 9.29 27.69
#